data_AF-A0A075AN37-F1
#
_entry.id   AF-A0A075AN37-F1
#
_cell.length_a   1.000
_cell.length_b   1.000
_cell.length_c   1.000
_cell.angle_alpha   90.00
_cell.angle_beta   90.00
_cell.angle_gamma   90.00
#
_symmetry.space_group_name_H-M   'P 1'
#
loop_
_entity.id
_entity.type
_entity.pdbx_description
1 polymer ?
#
loop_
_entity_poly.entity_id
_entity_poly.type
_entity_poly.pdbx_seq_one_letter_code
_entity_poly.pdbx_strand_id
1 'polypeptide(L)'
;MNIIVLLFLVARSAFATDVSTKHSKETLPFDIYDRINDFADVKTSARFRSAKKYLYRSLKLHPDVLFHWFGKCGPFFNGVNCGQSAIKKFYSKYKNVMDPNDNFGNNNISKEDFIGMLIKRREFTPFNCYIYNAESKLRAIHPLEYCMLKNIEDCVQILQSRGFYVESMTTLMQQIPSSNLFTEEALENIAIIDSMISNDDLSQYDLRKYTEKQSVNLQPIDQTTMLNVLKTASRSTSPDSNLLRLGVWMLQNHINALSYSGFNKLIESIYFSRDFIHAWTHDNTLNPTVIAILMKEILKTNFQMKHIYRVYLFKKYFLNRSVLTDHKETFLEIIKHFPRDGQLLAQLAFSECNPTAYKLLKQSNIFFHFYGYKEMQRNWRDLFQDILRGDNSEKEVEKIDLLLASFDDVDKAFLYGIKFMDIFENYSGGDDQGRTDLFKKILHYEKDNNYNLFVLKFHEASLNPQRGDRNLEFLIKLVGGVPKPQILLSNLITKNLEFPLEKAFKLVVPFLEDDNEKVDLLSTLQIHNNINESSRLSCFKIVFHSILDPQKRETFQYAEEMKPNKVNFEKRKKMRELLDNY
;
A
#
# COMPACT_ATOMS: atom_id res chain seq x y z
N MET A 1 30.94 -21.80 -21.81
CA MET A 1 30.14 -20.56 -21.93
C MET A 1 28.74 -20.80 -22.54
N ASN A 2 28.02 -21.89 -22.22
CA ASN A 2 26.71 -22.23 -22.82
C ASN A 2 25.62 -22.69 -21.83
N ILE A 3 25.89 -22.70 -20.52
CA ILE A 3 24.90 -23.10 -19.49
C ILE A 3 24.09 -21.88 -18.98
N ILE A 4 24.70 -20.70 -18.96
CA ILE A 4 24.07 -19.46 -18.48
C ILE A 4 22.98 -18.97 -19.46
N VAL A 5 23.17 -19.15 -20.77
CA VAL A 5 22.18 -18.77 -21.80
C VAL A 5 20.94 -19.68 -21.76
N LEU A 6 21.14 -20.96 -21.44
CA LEU A 6 20.04 -21.93 -21.29
C LEU A 6 19.22 -21.66 -20.02
N LEU A 7 19.87 -21.27 -18.93
CA LEU A 7 19.20 -20.81 -17.70
C LEU A 7 18.45 -19.48 -17.93
N PHE A 8 18.97 -18.57 -18.76
CA PHE A 8 18.28 -17.33 -19.14
C PHE A 8 17.03 -17.57 -20.01
N LEU A 9 17.06 -18.58 -20.89
CA LEU A 9 15.90 -18.93 -21.73
C LEU A 9 14.81 -19.65 -20.93
N VAL A 10 15.18 -20.52 -19.98
CA VAL A 10 14.22 -21.16 -19.05
C VAL A 10 13.62 -20.12 -18.10
N ALA A 11 14.41 -19.16 -17.62
CA ALA A 11 13.91 -18.05 -16.81
C ALA A 11 12.98 -17.12 -17.61
N ARG A 12 13.26 -16.83 -18.89
CA ARG A 12 12.36 -16.03 -19.74
C ARG A 12 11.05 -16.73 -20.09
N SER A 13 11.01 -18.07 -20.16
CA SER A 13 9.76 -18.81 -20.33
C SER A 13 8.86 -18.80 -19.08
N ALA A 14 9.40 -18.46 -17.91
CA ALA A 14 8.64 -18.27 -16.68
C ALA A 14 8.09 -16.84 -16.50
N PHE A 15 8.52 -15.87 -17.32
CA PHE A 15 8.16 -14.45 -17.21
C PHE A 15 7.30 -13.91 -18.36
N ALA A 16 6.76 -14.77 -19.21
CA ALA A 16 5.88 -14.36 -20.32
C ALA A 16 4.41 -14.71 -20.07
N THR A 17 3.85 -14.25 -18.96
CA THR A 17 2.40 -14.06 -18.84
C THR A 17 2.14 -12.89 -17.88
N ASP A 18 2.22 -11.66 -18.39
CA ASP A 18 1.12 -10.73 -18.17
C ASP A 18 1.14 -9.48 -19.08
N VAL A 19 -0.06 -9.18 -19.58
CA VAL A 19 -0.58 -7.94 -20.19
C VAL A 19 -0.18 -7.56 -21.64
N SER A 20 -1.15 -7.71 -22.55
CA SER A 20 -1.60 -6.59 -23.41
C SER A 20 -3.02 -6.82 -23.94
N THR A 21 -3.89 -5.88 -23.63
CA THR A 21 -5.27 -5.72 -24.12
C THR A 21 -5.30 -5.21 -25.56
N LYS A 22 -6.00 -5.91 -26.45
CA LYS A 22 -6.88 -5.32 -27.47
C LYS A 22 -7.68 -6.41 -28.20
N HIS A 23 -9.01 -6.25 -28.22
CA HIS A 23 -9.90 -7.04 -29.07
C HIS A 23 -9.66 -6.72 -30.55
N SER A 24 -9.29 -7.74 -31.33
CA SER A 24 -9.61 -7.85 -32.75
C SER A 24 -9.74 -9.33 -33.10
N LYS A 25 -10.88 -9.69 -33.72
CA LYS A 25 -11.27 -10.95 -34.38
C LYS A 25 -10.39 -12.19 -34.16
N GLU A 26 -11.00 -13.22 -33.55
CA GLU A 26 -10.69 -14.66 -33.67
C GLU A 26 -9.29 -15.03 -34.19
N THR A 27 -8.33 -15.12 -33.28
CA THR A 27 -7.28 -16.15 -33.23
C THR A 27 -6.60 -15.99 -31.87
N LEU A 28 -6.56 -17.06 -31.06
CA LEU A 28 -5.92 -17.03 -29.74
C LEU A 28 -4.43 -16.69 -29.89
N PRO A 29 -3.87 -15.71 -29.15
CA PRO A 29 -2.54 -15.16 -29.42
C PRO A 29 -1.36 -16.02 -28.92
N PHE A 30 -1.58 -17.30 -28.60
CA PHE A 30 -0.49 -18.24 -28.27
C PHE A 30 -0.71 -19.63 -28.88
N ASP A 31 -0.86 -19.69 -30.20
CA ASP A 31 -0.55 -20.93 -30.94
C ASP A 31 0.89 -20.87 -31.45
N ILE A 32 1.84 -20.87 -30.51
CA ILE A 32 3.27 -21.06 -30.83
C ILE A 32 3.50 -22.43 -31.50
N TYR A 33 2.56 -23.37 -31.35
CA TYR A 33 2.68 -24.73 -31.83
C TYR A 33 2.35 -24.90 -33.31
N ASP A 34 1.46 -24.08 -33.87
CA ASP A 34 1.20 -24.06 -35.32
C ASP A 34 2.40 -23.50 -36.11
N ARG A 35 3.17 -22.55 -35.54
CA ARG A 35 4.34 -21.93 -36.20
C ARG A 35 5.69 -22.65 -35.99
N ILE A 36 5.77 -23.62 -35.08
CA ILE A 36 7.02 -24.41 -34.89
C ILE A 36 7.35 -25.24 -36.14
N ASN A 37 6.36 -25.59 -36.96
CA ASN A 37 6.58 -26.32 -38.21
C ASN A 37 7.16 -25.45 -39.35
N ASP A 38 7.19 -24.11 -39.19
CA ASP A 38 7.70 -23.18 -40.20
C ASP A 38 9.23 -23.01 -40.17
N PHE A 39 9.89 -23.54 -39.14
CA PHE A 39 11.35 -23.62 -39.11
C PHE A 39 11.81 -24.93 -39.76
N ALA A 40 12.33 -24.83 -40.99
CA ALA A 40 12.75 -25.96 -41.83
C ALA A 40 13.68 -26.97 -41.13
N ASP A 41 14.46 -26.54 -40.13
CA ASP A 41 15.40 -27.38 -39.38
C ASP A 41 14.79 -28.25 -38.28
N VAL A 42 13.52 -28.04 -37.90
CA VAL A 42 12.88 -28.79 -36.80
C VAL A 42 12.34 -30.15 -37.28
N LYS A 43 12.05 -30.31 -38.58
CA LYS A 43 11.49 -31.55 -39.14
C LYS A 43 12.48 -32.72 -39.22
N THR A 44 13.79 -32.45 -39.32
CA THR A 44 14.82 -33.49 -39.51
C THR A 44 15.41 -33.99 -38.19
N SER A 45 15.42 -33.16 -37.14
CA SER A 45 16.07 -33.49 -35.85
C SER A 45 15.32 -34.56 -35.04
N ALA A 46 15.96 -35.71 -34.82
CA ALA A 46 15.45 -36.78 -33.95
C ALA A 46 15.31 -36.35 -32.48
N ARG A 47 16.22 -35.46 -32.03
CA ARG A 47 16.22 -34.90 -30.66
C ARG A 47 15.01 -34.01 -30.42
N PHE A 48 14.63 -33.19 -31.41
CA PHE A 48 13.41 -32.38 -31.37
C PHE A 48 12.14 -33.22 -31.51
N ARG A 49 12.13 -34.28 -32.31
CA ARG A 49 10.99 -35.23 -32.37
C ARG A 49 10.75 -35.94 -31.03
N SER A 50 11.81 -36.35 -30.33
CA SER A 50 11.69 -36.89 -28.97
C SER A 50 11.27 -35.83 -27.96
N ALA A 51 11.81 -34.61 -28.01
CA ALA A 51 11.39 -33.50 -27.16
C ALA A 51 9.92 -33.10 -27.41
N LYS A 52 9.46 -33.08 -28.67
CA LYS A 52 8.06 -32.88 -29.06
C LYS A 52 7.17 -33.99 -28.50
N LYS A 53 7.59 -35.26 -28.61
CA LYS A 53 6.86 -36.40 -28.03
C LYS A 53 6.76 -36.32 -26.50
N TYR A 54 7.79 -35.80 -25.82
CA TYR A 54 7.76 -35.53 -24.38
C TYR A 54 6.91 -34.30 -24.03
N LEU A 55 7.01 -33.20 -24.80
CA LEU A 55 6.21 -31.98 -24.64
C LEU A 55 4.71 -32.24 -24.81
N TYR A 56 4.32 -33.06 -25.80
CA TYR A 56 2.93 -33.49 -26.01
C TYR A 56 2.43 -34.44 -24.92
N ARG A 57 3.33 -35.20 -24.28
CA ARG A 57 2.99 -36.00 -23.08
C ARG A 57 2.87 -35.15 -21.82
N SER A 58 3.43 -33.94 -21.80
CA SER A 58 3.37 -32.99 -20.69
C SER A 58 2.44 -31.80 -20.93
N LEU A 59 1.60 -31.83 -21.97
CA LEU A 59 0.59 -30.80 -22.22
C LEU A 59 -0.43 -30.79 -21.07
N LYS A 60 -0.30 -29.84 -20.15
CA LYS A 60 -1.42 -29.49 -19.27
C LYS A 60 -2.50 -28.84 -20.14
N LEU A 61 -3.73 -29.32 -20.05
CA LEU A 61 -4.86 -28.64 -20.68
C LEU A 61 -5.12 -27.35 -19.91
N HIS A 62 -5.11 -26.22 -20.63
CA HIS A 62 -5.43 -24.93 -20.03
C HIS A 62 -6.84 -24.98 -19.40
N PRO A 63 -7.06 -24.43 -18.19
CA PRO A 63 -8.37 -24.49 -17.54
C PRO A 63 -9.51 -23.96 -18.41
N ASP A 64 -9.30 -22.85 -19.14
CA ASP A 64 -10.32 -22.29 -20.03
C ASP A 64 -10.76 -23.27 -21.11
N VAL A 65 -9.84 -24.10 -21.62
CA VAL A 65 -10.18 -25.13 -22.61
C VAL A 65 -11.06 -26.18 -21.95
N LEU A 66 -10.75 -26.61 -20.73
CA LEU A 66 -11.56 -27.58 -20.00
C LEU A 66 -12.98 -27.06 -19.74
N PHE A 67 -13.09 -25.84 -19.21
CA PHE A 67 -14.36 -25.23 -18.87
C PHE A 67 -15.18 -24.79 -20.08
N HIS A 68 -14.51 -24.37 -21.17
CA HIS A 68 -15.16 -24.14 -22.45
C HIS A 68 -15.78 -25.43 -23.00
N TRP A 69 -15.03 -26.53 -23.01
CA TRP A 69 -15.56 -27.82 -23.48
C TRP A 69 -16.62 -28.39 -22.55
N PHE A 70 -16.49 -28.20 -21.23
CA PHE A 70 -17.54 -28.54 -20.27
C PHE A 70 -18.82 -27.75 -20.54
N GLY A 71 -18.75 -26.42 -20.68
CA GLY A 71 -19.90 -25.58 -21.00
C GLY A 71 -20.54 -25.92 -22.35
N LYS A 72 -19.70 -26.25 -23.35
CA LYS A 72 -20.10 -26.64 -24.70
C LYS A 72 -20.81 -28.00 -24.76
N CYS A 73 -20.33 -28.98 -24.00
CA CYS A 73 -20.86 -30.34 -23.99
C CYS A 73 -21.92 -30.58 -22.91
N GLY A 74 -21.98 -29.71 -21.90
CA GLY A 74 -22.93 -29.75 -20.81
C GLY A 74 -24.08 -28.73 -20.98
N PRO A 75 -24.25 -27.75 -20.06
CA PRO A 75 -25.51 -27.03 -19.88
C PRO A 75 -25.87 -25.93 -20.90
N PHE A 76 -24.93 -25.36 -21.68
CA PHE A 76 -25.20 -24.07 -22.36
C PHE A 76 -25.53 -24.12 -23.85
N PHE A 77 -25.16 -25.18 -24.56
CA PHE A 77 -25.24 -25.18 -26.02
C PHE A 77 -26.23 -26.19 -26.60
N ASN A 78 -27.17 -26.72 -25.80
CA ASN A 78 -28.08 -27.80 -26.21
C ASN A 78 -27.37 -28.98 -26.91
N GLY A 79 -26.07 -29.15 -26.65
CA GLY A 79 -25.21 -30.12 -27.33
C GLY A 79 -25.07 -29.96 -28.85
N VAL A 80 -25.62 -28.90 -29.48
CA VAL A 80 -25.67 -28.73 -30.95
C VAL A 80 -24.27 -28.72 -31.55
N ASN A 81 -23.30 -28.13 -30.84
CA ASN A 81 -21.90 -28.05 -31.27
C ASN A 81 -20.97 -29.06 -30.56
N CYS A 82 -21.51 -29.94 -29.70
CA CYS A 82 -20.76 -31.04 -29.07
C CYS A 82 -21.20 -32.40 -29.65
N GLY A 83 -21.12 -32.51 -30.98
CA GLY A 83 -21.33 -33.77 -31.69
C GLY A 83 -20.14 -34.72 -31.54
N GLN A 84 -20.38 -36.00 -31.83
CA GLN A 84 -19.34 -37.04 -31.76
C GLN A 84 -18.09 -36.70 -32.60
N SER A 85 -18.26 -36.07 -33.77
CA SER A 85 -17.13 -35.64 -34.60
C SER A 85 -16.24 -34.61 -33.91
N ALA A 86 -16.83 -33.67 -33.17
CA ALA A 86 -16.11 -32.64 -32.43
C ALA A 86 -15.39 -33.22 -31.22
N ILE A 87 -16.07 -34.09 -30.45
CA ILE A 87 -15.46 -34.82 -29.31
C ILE A 87 -14.28 -35.65 -29.80
N LYS A 88 -14.46 -36.44 -30.87
CA LYS A 88 -13.40 -37.29 -31.43
C LYS A 88 -12.19 -36.47 -31.90
N LYS A 89 -12.42 -35.31 -32.54
CA LYS A 89 -11.33 -34.41 -32.98
C LYS A 89 -10.57 -33.80 -31.80
N PHE A 90 -11.28 -33.44 -30.73
CA PHE A 90 -10.63 -32.93 -29.52
C PHE A 90 -9.88 -34.03 -28.77
N TYR A 91 -10.51 -35.18 -28.55
CA TYR A 91 -9.90 -36.34 -27.91
C TYR A 91 -8.66 -36.81 -28.65
N SER A 92 -8.68 -36.92 -29.98
CA SER A 92 -7.49 -37.33 -30.75
C SER A 92 -6.32 -36.36 -30.58
N LYS A 93 -6.59 -35.05 -30.43
CA LYS A 93 -5.57 -34.02 -30.18
C LYS A 93 -5.01 -34.10 -28.75
N TYR A 94 -5.82 -34.45 -27.76
CA TYR A 94 -5.47 -34.41 -26.33
C TYR A 94 -5.50 -35.77 -25.62
N LYS A 95 -5.48 -36.87 -26.36
CA LYS A 95 -5.66 -38.25 -25.86
C LYS A 95 -4.76 -38.57 -24.67
N ASN A 96 -3.47 -38.31 -24.82
CA ASN A 96 -2.46 -38.58 -23.79
C ASN A 96 -2.71 -37.85 -22.46
N VAL A 97 -3.45 -36.74 -22.50
CA VAL A 97 -3.74 -35.89 -21.35
C VAL A 97 -5.10 -36.24 -20.75
N MET A 98 -6.10 -36.53 -21.59
CA MET A 98 -7.47 -36.82 -21.17
C MET A 98 -7.65 -38.26 -20.69
N ASP A 99 -6.97 -39.20 -21.35
CA ASP A 99 -7.07 -40.64 -21.15
C ASP A 99 -5.68 -41.29 -21.23
N PRO A 100 -4.84 -41.07 -20.20
CA PRO A 100 -3.45 -41.55 -20.20
C PRO A 100 -3.33 -43.07 -20.18
N ASN A 101 -4.39 -43.78 -19.77
CA ASN A 101 -4.45 -45.24 -19.71
C ASN A 101 -5.05 -45.86 -20.98
N ASP A 102 -5.43 -45.03 -21.96
CA ASP A 102 -6.09 -45.44 -23.20
C ASP A 102 -7.32 -46.33 -22.99
N ASN A 103 -8.14 -45.99 -21.99
CA ASN A 103 -9.35 -46.74 -21.65
C ASN A 103 -10.38 -46.75 -22.80
N PHE A 104 -10.39 -45.70 -23.64
CA PHE A 104 -11.37 -45.54 -24.71
C PHE A 104 -10.83 -45.84 -26.12
N GLY A 105 -9.52 -45.96 -26.34
CA GLY A 105 -8.97 -46.40 -27.62
C GLY A 105 -9.30 -45.47 -28.79
N ASN A 106 -9.98 -46.02 -29.80
CA ASN A 106 -10.54 -45.34 -30.97
C ASN A 106 -12.09 -45.31 -30.94
N ASN A 107 -12.70 -45.69 -29.82
CA ASN A 107 -14.13 -45.87 -29.69
C ASN A 107 -14.87 -44.53 -29.71
N ASN A 108 -16.19 -44.59 -29.91
CA ASN A 108 -17.05 -43.42 -29.74
C ASN A 108 -17.14 -43.09 -28.24
N ILE A 109 -16.77 -41.86 -27.89
CA ILE A 109 -16.73 -41.38 -26.51
C ILE A 109 -18.06 -40.68 -26.25
N SER A 110 -18.86 -41.18 -25.30
CA SER A 110 -20.13 -40.53 -24.96
C SER A 110 -19.89 -39.10 -24.41
N LYS A 111 -20.94 -38.28 -24.36
CA LYS A 111 -20.81 -36.94 -23.79
C LYS A 111 -20.48 -37.02 -22.30
N GLU A 112 -21.07 -38.00 -21.62
CA GLU A 112 -20.92 -38.29 -20.21
C GLU A 112 -19.49 -38.76 -19.91
N ASP A 113 -18.94 -39.68 -20.71
CA ASP A 113 -17.53 -40.10 -20.61
C ASP A 113 -16.57 -38.92 -20.83
N PHE A 114 -16.88 -38.08 -21.82
CA PHE A 114 -16.08 -36.90 -22.11
C PHE A 114 -16.08 -35.91 -20.96
N ILE A 115 -17.25 -35.64 -20.36
CA ILE A 115 -17.38 -34.82 -19.14
C ILE A 115 -16.58 -35.45 -17.99
N GLY A 116 -16.70 -36.77 -17.79
CA GLY A 116 -15.94 -37.51 -16.78
C GLY A 116 -14.43 -37.37 -16.95
N MET A 117 -13.92 -37.35 -18.18
CA MET A 117 -12.49 -37.12 -18.44
C MET A 117 -12.05 -35.68 -18.14
N LEU A 118 -12.90 -34.68 -18.45
CA LEU A 118 -12.62 -33.27 -18.19
C LEU A 118 -12.51 -32.99 -16.69
N ILE A 119 -13.49 -33.42 -15.90
CA ILE A 119 -13.53 -33.16 -14.45
C ILE A 119 -12.40 -33.88 -13.70
N LYS A 120 -11.88 -34.98 -14.24
CA LYS A 120 -10.73 -35.70 -13.67
C LYS A 120 -9.41 -34.94 -13.82
N ARG A 121 -9.32 -33.94 -14.72
CA ARG A 121 -8.09 -33.14 -14.91
C ARG A 121 -7.80 -32.27 -13.69
N ARG A 122 -6.54 -32.14 -13.28
CA ARG A 122 -6.16 -31.42 -12.03
C ARG A 122 -6.51 -29.94 -12.08
N GLU A 123 -6.53 -29.36 -13.27
CA GLU A 123 -6.84 -27.97 -13.55
C GLU A 123 -8.34 -27.65 -13.43
N PHE A 124 -9.21 -28.66 -13.32
CA PHE A 124 -10.66 -28.49 -13.11
C PHE A 124 -10.97 -28.21 -11.63
N THR A 125 -10.70 -26.97 -11.20
CA THR A 125 -10.88 -26.50 -9.81
C THR A 125 -11.96 -25.43 -9.71
N PRO A 126 -12.55 -25.21 -8.51
CA PRO A 126 -13.52 -24.13 -8.31
C PRO A 126 -12.96 -22.76 -8.70
N PHE A 127 -11.74 -22.44 -8.27
CA PHE A 127 -11.08 -21.17 -8.58
C PHE A 127 -10.99 -20.91 -10.10
N ASN A 128 -10.51 -21.89 -10.87
CA ASN A 128 -10.41 -21.74 -12.32
C ASN A 128 -11.78 -21.65 -12.99
N CYS A 129 -12.80 -22.33 -12.46
CA CYS A 129 -14.18 -22.21 -12.93
C CYS A 129 -14.71 -20.78 -12.73
N TYR A 130 -14.41 -20.17 -11.59
CA TYR A 130 -14.85 -18.81 -11.28
C TYR A 130 -14.17 -17.75 -12.15
N ILE A 131 -12.87 -17.90 -12.42
CA ILE A 131 -12.14 -17.04 -13.37
C ILE A 131 -12.74 -17.18 -14.77
N TYR A 132 -12.91 -18.42 -15.25
CA TYR A 132 -13.54 -18.67 -16.55
C TYR A 132 -14.94 -18.01 -16.65
N ASN A 133 -15.76 -18.14 -15.60
CA ASN A 133 -17.08 -17.52 -15.53
C ASN A 133 -17.04 -15.99 -15.53
N ALA A 134 -16.03 -15.37 -14.91
CA ALA A 134 -15.87 -13.93 -14.87
C ALA A 134 -15.44 -13.35 -16.23
N GLU A 135 -14.60 -14.08 -16.96
CA GLU A 135 -14.05 -13.65 -18.26
C GLU A 135 -14.97 -13.99 -19.44
N SER A 136 -15.71 -15.09 -19.33
CA SER A 136 -16.64 -15.54 -20.35
C SER A 136 -17.86 -14.60 -20.39
N LYS A 137 -18.09 -13.96 -21.55
CA LYS A 137 -19.35 -13.22 -21.84
C LYS A 137 -20.57 -14.14 -22.01
N LEU A 138 -20.39 -15.45 -21.90
CA LEU A 138 -21.46 -16.45 -21.95
C LEU A 138 -22.06 -16.66 -20.55
N ARG A 139 -23.15 -17.42 -20.46
CA ARG A 139 -23.73 -17.81 -19.17
C ARG A 139 -22.70 -18.59 -18.32
N ALA A 140 -22.68 -18.31 -17.02
CA ALA A 140 -21.78 -18.94 -16.06
C ALA A 140 -22.02 -20.44 -15.98
N ILE A 141 -20.94 -21.24 -15.92
CA ILE A 141 -21.02 -22.69 -15.73
C ILE A 141 -21.09 -23.09 -14.27
N HIS A 142 -21.97 -24.06 -13.98
CA HIS A 142 -22.20 -24.64 -12.66
C HIS A 142 -22.00 -26.16 -12.73
N PRO A 143 -20.76 -26.66 -12.64
CA PRO A 143 -20.47 -28.07 -12.91
C PRO A 143 -21.19 -29.06 -11.99
N LEU A 144 -21.24 -28.75 -10.69
CA LEU A 144 -21.86 -29.63 -9.70
C LEU A 144 -23.38 -29.70 -9.91
N GLU A 145 -24.04 -28.55 -10.05
CA GLU A 145 -25.48 -28.47 -10.35
C GLU A 145 -25.83 -29.25 -11.61
N TYR A 146 -25.05 -29.10 -12.68
CA TYR A 146 -25.26 -29.84 -13.91
C TYR A 146 -25.18 -31.36 -13.71
N CYS A 147 -24.14 -31.84 -13.00
CA CYS A 147 -23.99 -33.27 -12.75
C CYS A 147 -25.07 -33.85 -11.84
N MET A 148 -25.58 -33.05 -10.88
CA MET A 148 -26.72 -33.43 -10.05
C MET A 148 -28.02 -33.51 -10.86
N LEU A 149 -28.31 -32.52 -11.72
CA LEU A 149 -29.49 -32.51 -12.60
C LEU A 149 -29.48 -33.65 -13.62
N LYS A 150 -28.29 -34.11 -14.03
CA LYS A 150 -28.11 -35.23 -14.95
C LYS A 150 -27.89 -36.58 -14.26
N ASN A 151 -27.91 -36.62 -12.93
CA ASN A 151 -27.69 -37.81 -12.12
C ASN A 151 -26.39 -38.58 -12.49
N ILE A 152 -25.28 -37.86 -12.67
CA ILE A 152 -23.97 -38.44 -12.99
C ILE A 152 -23.18 -38.62 -11.68
N GLU A 153 -23.37 -39.76 -11.00
CA GLU A 153 -22.87 -40.01 -9.64
C GLU A 153 -21.36 -39.80 -9.48
N ASP A 154 -20.54 -40.42 -10.35
CA ASP A 154 -19.08 -40.25 -10.36
C ASP A 154 -18.68 -38.76 -10.50
N CYS A 155 -19.44 -38.00 -11.28
CA CYS A 155 -19.16 -36.58 -11.45
C CYS A 155 -19.46 -35.80 -10.17
N VAL A 156 -20.60 -36.08 -9.53
CA VAL A 156 -21.00 -35.47 -8.27
C VAL A 156 -19.95 -35.73 -7.19
N GLN A 157 -19.52 -36.98 -7.02
CA GLN A 157 -18.50 -37.36 -6.03
C GLN A 157 -17.16 -36.65 -6.28
N ILE A 158 -16.68 -36.61 -7.53
CA ILE A 158 -15.42 -35.93 -7.89
C ILE A 158 -15.51 -34.44 -7.60
N LEU A 159 -16.61 -33.77 -8.00
CA LEU A 159 -16.75 -32.33 -7.82
C LEU A 159 -16.92 -31.96 -6.35
N GLN A 160 -17.64 -32.75 -5.56
CA GLN A 160 -17.74 -32.57 -4.09
C GLN A 160 -16.38 -32.71 -3.42
N SER A 161 -15.61 -33.75 -3.74
CA SER A 161 -14.26 -33.95 -3.18
C SER A 161 -13.29 -32.80 -3.50
N ARG A 162 -13.57 -32.04 -4.55
CA ARG A 162 -12.80 -30.86 -4.98
C ARG A 162 -13.35 -29.55 -4.42
N GLY A 163 -14.38 -29.60 -3.60
CA GLY A 163 -15.01 -28.43 -3.00
C GLY A 163 -15.71 -27.54 -4.01
N PHE A 164 -16.35 -28.11 -5.05
CA PHE A 164 -17.33 -27.37 -5.83
C PHE A 164 -18.62 -27.20 -5.02
N TYR A 165 -19.27 -26.07 -5.21
CA TYR A 165 -20.50 -25.69 -4.52
C TYR A 165 -21.62 -25.42 -5.52
N VAL A 166 -22.85 -25.37 -5.00
CA VAL A 166 -24.05 -24.98 -5.74
C VAL A 166 -24.44 -23.54 -5.38
N GLU A 167 -25.13 -22.85 -6.28
CA GLU A 167 -25.58 -21.47 -6.04
C GLU A 167 -26.70 -21.41 -5.00
N SER A 168 -27.72 -22.26 -5.16
CA SER A 168 -28.81 -22.42 -4.21
C SER A 168 -29.29 -23.87 -4.18
N MET A 169 -29.19 -24.52 -3.01
CA MET A 169 -29.66 -25.88 -2.82
C MET A 169 -31.18 -25.95 -2.91
N THR A 170 -31.88 -24.96 -2.35
CA THR A 170 -33.34 -24.86 -2.37
C THR A 170 -33.90 -24.78 -3.79
N THR A 171 -33.27 -23.99 -4.67
CA THR A 171 -33.69 -23.90 -6.08
C THR A 171 -33.36 -25.18 -6.84
N LEU A 172 -32.19 -25.77 -6.59
CA LEU A 172 -31.77 -26.99 -7.26
C LEU A 172 -32.69 -28.17 -6.95
N MET A 173 -33.12 -28.32 -5.69
CA MET A 173 -34.02 -29.39 -5.24
C MET A 173 -35.38 -29.41 -5.94
N GLN A 174 -35.87 -28.27 -6.41
CA GLN A 174 -37.11 -28.21 -7.19
C GLN A 174 -36.98 -28.88 -8.57
N GLN A 175 -35.75 -29.19 -9.01
CA GLN A 175 -35.42 -29.64 -10.36
C GLN A 175 -34.76 -31.03 -10.39
N ILE A 176 -34.37 -31.60 -9.24
CA ILE A 176 -33.72 -32.93 -9.18
C ILE A 176 -34.79 -34.04 -9.04
N PRO A 177 -34.67 -35.17 -9.78
CA PRO A 177 -35.63 -36.28 -9.72
C PRO A 177 -35.65 -37.11 -8.41
N SER A 178 -34.61 -37.04 -7.59
CA SER A 178 -34.46 -37.84 -6.36
C SER A 178 -33.55 -37.14 -5.34
N SER A 179 -33.87 -37.24 -4.03
CA SER A 179 -32.95 -36.77 -2.98
C SER A 179 -31.69 -37.63 -2.95
N ASN A 180 -30.54 -37.00 -2.79
CA ASN A 180 -29.27 -37.68 -2.51
C ASN A 180 -28.76 -37.24 -1.13
N LEU A 181 -27.94 -38.07 -0.47
CA LEU A 181 -27.45 -37.81 0.88
C LEU A 181 -26.81 -36.43 1.03
N PHE A 182 -26.07 -35.99 -0.01
CA PHE A 182 -25.45 -34.67 -0.02
C PHE A 182 -26.47 -33.52 0.02
N THR A 183 -27.56 -33.61 -0.74
CA THR A 183 -28.62 -32.60 -0.71
C THR A 183 -29.30 -32.52 0.65
N GLU A 184 -29.51 -33.67 1.31
CA GLU A 184 -30.13 -33.74 2.64
C GLU A 184 -29.19 -33.13 3.70
N GLU A 185 -27.91 -33.50 3.71
CA GLU A 185 -26.91 -32.93 4.61
C GLU A 185 -26.73 -31.42 4.41
N ALA A 186 -26.73 -30.96 3.15
CA ALA A 186 -26.65 -29.54 2.83
C ALA A 186 -27.86 -28.76 3.38
N LEU A 187 -29.08 -29.26 3.16
CA LEU A 187 -30.30 -28.60 3.64
C LEU A 187 -30.38 -28.56 5.16
N GLU A 188 -30.00 -29.65 5.85
CA GLU A 188 -29.95 -29.67 7.32
C GLU A 188 -28.97 -28.60 7.82
N ASN A 189 -27.76 -28.54 7.25
CA ASN A 189 -26.75 -27.58 7.66
C ASN A 189 -27.19 -26.13 7.36
N ILE A 190 -27.78 -25.88 6.20
CA ILE A 190 -28.32 -24.56 5.82
C ILE A 190 -29.38 -24.11 6.83
N ALA A 191 -30.32 -24.98 7.21
CA ALA A 191 -31.35 -24.64 8.19
C ALA A 191 -30.76 -24.30 9.56
N ILE A 192 -29.72 -25.02 10.00
CA ILE A 192 -29.01 -24.71 11.25
C ILE A 192 -28.34 -23.33 11.17
N ILE A 193 -27.62 -23.06 10.08
CA ILE A 193 -26.93 -21.79 9.86
C ILE A 193 -27.93 -20.62 9.82
N ASP A 194 -29.02 -20.78 9.08
CA ASP A 194 -30.07 -19.76 8.95
C ASP A 194 -30.70 -19.44 10.31
N SER A 195 -30.91 -20.44 11.15
CA SER A 195 -31.36 -20.25 12.53
C SER A 195 -30.31 -19.51 13.37
N MET A 196 -29.02 -19.79 13.20
CA MET A 196 -27.94 -19.12 13.94
C MET A 196 -27.80 -17.65 13.55
N ILE A 197 -27.88 -17.32 12.26
CA ILE A 197 -27.72 -15.92 11.78
C ILE A 197 -28.97 -15.07 11.96
N SER A 198 -30.12 -15.70 12.22
CA SER A 198 -31.36 -14.99 12.59
C SER A 198 -31.40 -14.59 14.07
N ASN A 199 -30.46 -15.10 14.88
CA ASN A 199 -30.33 -14.73 16.28
C ASN A 199 -29.29 -13.62 16.44
N ASP A 200 -29.76 -12.40 16.74
CA ASP A 200 -28.91 -11.22 16.94
C ASP A 200 -27.85 -11.43 18.05
N ASP A 201 -28.17 -12.26 19.06
CA ASP A 201 -27.30 -12.62 20.18
C ASP A 201 -26.88 -14.10 20.10
N LEU A 202 -26.29 -14.51 18.97
CA LEU A 202 -25.73 -15.86 18.82
C LEU A 202 -24.82 -16.22 20.00
N SER A 203 -25.20 -17.23 20.78
CA SER A 203 -24.47 -17.60 21.98
C SER A 203 -23.12 -18.26 21.67
N GLN A 204 -22.13 -18.06 22.55
CA GLN A 204 -20.82 -18.70 22.38
C GLN A 204 -20.94 -20.23 22.46
N TYR A 205 -21.88 -20.74 23.26
CA TYR A 205 -22.14 -22.17 23.39
C TYR A 205 -22.65 -22.78 22.08
N ASP A 206 -23.63 -22.15 21.43
CA ASP A 206 -24.20 -22.65 20.17
C ASP A 206 -23.18 -22.60 19.04
N LEU A 207 -22.41 -21.51 18.94
CA LEU A 207 -21.31 -21.40 17.97
C LEU A 207 -20.26 -22.49 18.20
N ARG A 208 -19.86 -22.72 19.45
CA ARG A 208 -18.89 -23.75 19.79
C ARG A 208 -19.41 -25.14 19.46
N LYS A 209 -20.64 -25.46 19.84
CA LYS A 209 -21.28 -26.75 19.53
C LYS A 209 -21.37 -26.99 18.02
N TYR A 210 -21.73 -25.96 17.25
CA TYR A 210 -21.78 -26.04 15.79
C TYR A 210 -20.39 -26.32 15.20
N THR A 211 -19.40 -25.50 15.55
CA THR A 211 -18.03 -25.63 15.02
C THR A 211 -17.36 -26.94 15.43
N GLU A 212 -17.61 -27.46 16.63
CA GLU A 212 -17.14 -28.78 17.07
C GLU A 212 -17.78 -29.91 16.24
N LYS A 213 -19.10 -29.86 15.98
CA LYS A 213 -19.78 -30.84 15.10
C LYS A 213 -19.18 -30.81 13.68
N GLN A 214 -18.99 -29.62 13.12
CA GLN A 214 -18.46 -29.44 11.76
C GLN A 214 -16.97 -29.81 11.62
N SER A 215 -16.21 -29.80 12.72
CA SER A 215 -14.81 -30.23 12.70
C SER A 215 -14.63 -31.74 12.46
N VAL A 216 -15.66 -32.53 12.78
CA VAL A 216 -15.66 -33.99 12.61
C VAL A 216 -16.21 -34.37 11.22
N ASN A 217 -17.30 -33.73 10.82
CA ASN A 217 -17.91 -33.92 9.51
C ASN A 217 -18.31 -32.55 8.96
N LEU A 218 -17.50 -32.01 8.05
CA LEU A 218 -17.75 -30.72 7.43
C LEU A 218 -18.90 -30.85 6.42
N GLN A 219 -20.09 -30.45 6.84
CA GLN A 219 -21.28 -30.53 6.01
C GLN A 219 -21.25 -29.45 4.91
N PRO A 220 -21.74 -29.76 3.71
CA PRO A 220 -21.79 -28.79 2.61
C PRO A 220 -22.72 -27.62 2.92
N ILE A 221 -22.49 -26.51 2.22
CA ILE A 221 -23.37 -25.33 2.20
C ILE A 221 -23.62 -24.92 0.73
N ASP A 222 -24.45 -23.91 0.50
CA ASP A 222 -24.55 -23.26 -0.81
C ASP A 222 -24.00 -21.82 -0.77
N GLN A 223 -23.84 -21.22 -1.96
CA GLN A 223 -23.36 -19.86 -2.07
C GLN A 223 -24.31 -18.84 -1.43
N THR A 224 -25.62 -19.08 -1.49
CA THR A 224 -26.63 -18.15 -0.97
C THR A 224 -26.53 -18.04 0.55
N THR A 225 -26.43 -19.17 1.25
CA THR A 225 -26.18 -19.25 2.69
C THR A 225 -24.84 -18.62 3.04
N MET A 226 -23.77 -18.92 2.32
CA MET A 226 -22.46 -18.27 2.52
C MET A 226 -22.57 -16.74 2.45
N LEU A 227 -23.25 -16.21 1.43
CA LEU A 227 -23.45 -14.76 1.29
C LEU A 227 -24.31 -14.17 2.41
N ASN A 228 -25.34 -14.87 2.86
CA ASN A 228 -26.19 -14.41 3.95
C ASN A 228 -25.41 -14.34 5.26
N VAL A 229 -24.62 -15.37 5.59
CA VAL A 229 -23.74 -15.36 6.78
C VAL A 229 -22.78 -14.17 6.71
N LEU A 230 -22.09 -13.97 5.58
CA LEU A 230 -21.11 -12.89 5.46
C LEU A 230 -21.74 -11.49 5.52
N LYS A 231 -22.95 -11.32 4.97
CA LYS A 231 -23.71 -10.07 5.09
C LYS A 231 -24.10 -9.81 6.55
N THR A 232 -24.61 -10.81 7.26
CA THR A 232 -24.97 -10.68 8.67
C THR A 232 -23.73 -10.40 9.53
N ALA A 233 -22.65 -11.15 9.32
CA ALA A 233 -21.37 -10.93 10.00
C ALA A 233 -20.80 -9.52 9.76
N SER A 234 -20.94 -8.98 8.54
CA SER A 234 -20.45 -7.63 8.21
C SER A 234 -21.15 -6.53 9.00
N ARG A 235 -22.38 -6.78 9.46
CA ARG A 235 -23.20 -5.85 10.24
C ARG A 235 -22.93 -5.94 11.75
N SER A 236 -22.03 -6.81 12.20
CA SER A 236 -21.67 -6.86 13.61
C SER A 236 -21.12 -5.52 14.09
N THR A 237 -21.47 -5.15 15.31
CA THR A 237 -21.05 -3.88 15.94
C THR A 237 -19.70 -3.98 16.65
N SER A 238 -19.23 -5.20 16.92
CA SER A 238 -17.99 -5.48 17.67
C SER A 238 -17.13 -6.56 16.99
N PRO A 239 -15.79 -6.44 17.04
CA PRO A 239 -14.87 -7.48 16.57
C PRO A 239 -14.96 -8.80 17.35
N ASP A 240 -15.58 -8.79 18.54
CA ASP A 240 -15.77 -9.99 19.37
C ASP A 240 -17.09 -10.72 19.12
N SER A 241 -17.93 -10.23 18.20
CA SER A 241 -19.24 -10.84 17.92
C SER A 241 -19.12 -12.30 17.46
N ASN A 242 -19.98 -13.17 18.00
CA ASN A 242 -20.06 -14.56 17.58
C ASN A 242 -20.56 -14.69 16.12
N LEU A 243 -21.34 -13.75 15.61
CA LEU A 243 -21.74 -13.72 14.20
C LEU A 243 -20.53 -13.45 13.29
N LEU A 244 -19.63 -12.54 13.69
CA LEU A 244 -18.36 -12.32 13.00
C LEU A 244 -17.48 -13.58 13.04
N ARG A 245 -17.37 -14.22 14.21
CA ARG A 245 -16.60 -15.48 14.36
C ARG A 245 -17.15 -16.60 13.48
N LEU A 246 -18.48 -16.71 13.36
CA LEU A 246 -19.13 -17.63 12.41
C LEU A 246 -18.76 -17.30 10.97
N GLY A 247 -18.83 -16.02 10.56
CA GLY A 247 -18.45 -15.59 9.21
C GLY A 247 -16.98 -15.87 8.87
N VAL A 248 -16.07 -15.64 9.81
CA VAL A 248 -14.64 -15.98 9.66
C VAL A 248 -14.46 -17.50 9.55
N TRP A 249 -15.13 -18.28 10.40
CA TRP A 249 -15.07 -19.75 10.34
C TRP A 249 -15.59 -20.28 9.00
N MET A 250 -16.69 -19.71 8.48
CA MET A 250 -17.23 -20.07 7.16
C MET A 250 -16.24 -19.78 6.04
N LEU A 251 -15.53 -18.64 6.08
CA LEU A 251 -14.48 -18.35 5.10
C LEU A 251 -13.31 -19.33 5.22
N GLN A 252 -12.93 -19.75 6.42
CA GLN A 252 -11.81 -20.67 6.59
C GLN A 252 -12.11 -22.10 6.10
N ASN A 253 -13.37 -22.54 6.17
CA ASN A 253 -13.76 -23.91 5.84
C ASN A 253 -14.49 -24.05 4.50
N HIS A 254 -15.17 -22.99 4.05
CA HIS A 254 -16.02 -22.97 2.85
C HIS A 254 -15.67 -21.83 1.88
N ILE A 255 -14.40 -21.36 1.83
CA ILE A 255 -14.01 -20.25 0.94
C ILE A 255 -14.44 -20.46 -0.52
N ASN A 256 -14.41 -21.71 -0.99
CA ASN A 256 -14.79 -22.07 -2.35
C ASN A 256 -16.31 -21.93 -2.61
N ALA A 257 -17.16 -21.79 -1.58
CA ALA A 257 -18.58 -21.50 -1.76
C ALA A 257 -18.81 -20.06 -2.27
N LEU A 258 -17.82 -19.17 -2.10
CA LEU A 258 -17.87 -17.80 -2.58
C LEU A 258 -17.34 -17.72 -4.01
N SER A 259 -18.21 -17.67 -5.01
CA SER A 259 -17.79 -17.42 -6.40
C SER A 259 -17.40 -15.95 -6.64
N TYR A 260 -16.84 -15.66 -7.81
CA TYR A 260 -16.53 -14.29 -8.23
C TYR A 260 -17.78 -13.37 -8.26
N SER A 261 -18.94 -13.90 -8.68
CA SER A 261 -20.19 -13.11 -8.67
C SER A 261 -20.70 -12.89 -7.25
N GLY A 262 -20.58 -13.89 -6.38
CA GLY A 262 -20.88 -13.79 -4.95
C GLY A 262 -19.99 -12.77 -4.25
N PHE A 263 -18.68 -12.81 -4.50
CA PHE A 263 -17.72 -11.82 -4.01
C PHE A 263 -18.14 -10.40 -4.41
N ASN A 264 -18.43 -10.15 -5.69
CA ASN A 264 -18.88 -8.82 -6.12
C ASN A 264 -20.18 -8.39 -5.44
N LYS A 265 -21.17 -9.29 -5.33
CA LYS A 265 -22.43 -9.01 -4.61
C LYS A 265 -22.18 -8.67 -3.13
N LEU A 266 -21.23 -9.35 -2.48
CA LEU A 266 -20.85 -9.10 -1.09
C LEU A 266 -20.18 -7.72 -0.94
N ILE A 267 -19.17 -7.43 -1.76
CA ILE A 267 -18.49 -6.12 -1.75
C ILE A 267 -19.49 -5.00 -2.05
N GLU A 268 -20.36 -5.17 -3.05
CA GLU A 268 -21.43 -4.22 -3.33
C GLU A 268 -22.37 -4.06 -2.13
N SER A 269 -22.71 -5.12 -1.41
CA SER A 269 -23.57 -5.00 -0.22
C SER A 269 -22.89 -4.31 0.97
N ILE A 270 -21.57 -4.43 1.11
CA ILE A 270 -20.79 -3.77 2.17
C ILE A 270 -20.63 -2.26 1.87
N TYR A 271 -20.52 -1.88 0.59
CA TYR A 271 -20.19 -0.51 0.18
C TYR A 271 -21.34 0.27 -0.47
N PHE A 272 -22.39 -0.37 -0.97
CA PHE A 272 -23.45 0.26 -1.77
C PHE A 272 -24.86 -0.22 -1.36
N SER A 273 -25.12 -0.45 -0.07
CA SER A 273 -26.51 -0.55 0.37
C SER A 273 -27.27 0.71 -0.09
N ARG A 274 -28.51 0.53 -0.56
CA ARG A 274 -29.30 1.42 -1.46
C ARG A 274 -29.43 2.90 -1.06
N ASP A 275 -28.95 3.31 0.10
CA ASP A 275 -28.96 4.70 0.59
C ASP A 275 -27.80 5.56 0.02
N PHE A 276 -26.97 4.98 -0.85
CA PHE A 276 -25.67 5.55 -1.25
C PHE A 276 -25.71 6.78 -2.18
N ILE A 277 -26.85 7.15 -2.76
CA ILE A 277 -26.95 8.41 -3.52
C ILE A 277 -27.08 9.62 -2.57
N HIS A 278 -27.45 9.41 -1.30
CA HIS A 278 -27.55 10.48 -0.29
C HIS A 278 -26.44 10.48 0.77
N ALA A 279 -25.62 9.44 0.86
CA ALA A 279 -24.67 9.22 1.97
C ALA A 279 -23.20 9.57 1.64
N TRP A 280 -22.93 10.70 0.97
CA TRP A 280 -21.59 11.31 1.04
C TRP A 280 -21.30 11.89 2.44
N THR A 281 -22.29 11.86 3.31
CA THR A 281 -22.29 12.48 4.62
C THR A 281 -23.11 11.58 5.57
N HIS A 282 -22.44 10.85 6.47
CA HIS A 282 -22.95 10.41 7.80
C HIS A 282 -23.59 9.02 8.03
N ASP A 283 -23.87 8.14 7.06
CA ASP A 283 -24.45 6.82 7.43
C ASP A 283 -23.39 5.76 7.77
N ASN A 284 -23.10 5.70 9.07
CA ASN A 284 -21.94 5.12 9.74
C ASN A 284 -22.25 3.72 10.35
N THR A 285 -23.06 2.90 9.68
CA THR A 285 -23.64 1.69 10.33
C THR A 285 -22.72 0.47 10.39
N LEU A 286 -21.64 0.40 9.59
CA LEU A 286 -20.72 -0.74 9.59
C LEU A 286 -19.43 -0.43 10.34
N ASN A 287 -19.06 -1.29 11.30
CA ASN A 287 -17.82 -1.16 12.06
C ASN A 287 -16.59 -1.48 11.16
N PRO A 288 -15.67 -0.53 10.91
CA PRO A 288 -14.53 -0.75 10.02
C PRO A 288 -13.59 -1.88 10.46
N THR A 289 -13.46 -2.13 11.77
CA THR A 289 -12.66 -3.24 12.30
C THR A 289 -13.27 -4.59 11.94
N VAL A 290 -14.60 -4.73 12.07
CA VAL A 290 -15.34 -5.93 11.67
C VAL A 290 -15.14 -6.20 10.17
N ILE A 291 -15.26 -5.15 9.34
CA ILE A 291 -15.02 -5.26 7.91
C ILE A 291 -13.56 -5.65 7.61
N ALA A 292 -12.57 -5.12 8.34
CA ALA A 292 -11.17 -5.50 8.18
C ALA A 292 -10.93 -6.99 8.47
N ILE A 293 -11.49 -7.51 9.56
CA ILE A 293 -11.38 -8.93 9.92
C ILE A 293 -11.96 -9.83 8.82
N LEU A 294 -13.16 -9.50 8.31
CA LEU A 294 -13.76 -10.25 7.21
C LEU A 294 -12.95 -10.12 5.92
N MET A 295 -12.53 -8.91 5.55
CA MET A 295 -11.82 -8.67 4.30
C MET A 295 -10.47 -9.36 4.24
N LYS A 296 -9.75 -9.47 5.35
CA LYS A 296 -8.51 -10.25 5.45
C LYS A 296 -8.74 -11.71 5.01
N GLU A 297 -9.86 -12.31 5.39
CA GLU A 297 -10.18 -13.69 5.02
C GLU A 297 -10.74 -13.78 3.59
N ILE A 298 -11.64 -12.86 3.20
CA ILE A 298 -12.22 -12.82 1.85
C ILE A 298 -11.14 -12.66 0.77
N LEU A 299 -10.11 -11.86 1.00
CA LEU A 299 -9.04 -11.60 0.01
C LEU A 299 -8.16 -12.82 -0.27
N LYS A 300 -8.21 -13.88 0.54
CA LYS A 300 -7.56 -15.16 0.24
C LYS A 300 -8.13 -15.85 -1.00
N THR A 301 -9.33 -15.45 -1.46
CA THR A 301 -9.88 -15.86 -2.76
C THR A 301 -9.03 -15.40 -3.94
N ASN A 302 -8.21 -14.36 -3.78
CA ASN A 302 -7.45 -13.69 -4.84
C ASN A 302 -8.31 -13.14 -5.99
N PHE A 303 -9.61 -12.94 -5.76
CA PHE A 303 -10.47 -12.30 -6.75
C PHE A 303 -10.14 -10.81 -6.91
N GLN A 304 -10.23 -10.33 -8.15
CA GLN A 304 -9.95 -8.95 -8.45
C GLN A 304 -11.09 -8.03 -7.96
N MET A 305 -10.75 -7.10 -7.08
CA MET A 305 -11.68 -6.06 -6.64
C MET A 305 -11.64 -4.86 -7.59
N LYS A 306 -12.80 -4.30 -7.97
CA LYS A 306 -12.86 -3.08 -8.81
C LYS A 306 -12.18 -1.90 -8.10
N HIS A 307 -11.51 -1.03 -8.87
CA HIS A 307 -10.76 0.12 -8.35
C HIS A 307 -11.60 0.99 -7.39
N ILE A 308 -12.84 1.32 -7.76
CA ILE A 308 -13.73 2.14 -6.94
C ILE A 308 -14.01 1.53 -5.56
N TYR A 309 -14.12 0.20 -5.45
CA TYR A 309 -14.34 -0.48 -4.17
C TYR A 309 -13.10 -0.43 -3.28
N ARG A 310 -11.90 -0.52 -3.88
CA ARG A 310 -10.64 -0.38 -3.17
C ARG A 310 -10.49 1.02 -2.58
N VAL A 311 -10.84 2.06 -3.35
CA VAL A 311 -10.86 3.45 -2.87
C VAL A 311 -11.75 3.58 -1.63
N TYR A 312 -12.98 3.07 -1.66
CA TYR A 312 -13.91 3.17 -0.53
C TYR A 312 -13.44 2.37 0.70
N LEU A 313 -12.97 1.15 0.49
CA LEU A 313 -12.38 0.29 1.52
C LEU A 313 -11.28 1.03 2.29
N PHE A 314 -10.27 1.53 1.58
CA PHE A 314 -9.11 2.14 2.21
C PHE A 314 -9.40 3.51 2.82
N LYS A 315 -10.29 4.31 2.22
CA LYS A 315 -10.78 5.54 2.87
C LYS A 315 -11.40 5.25 4.23
N LYS A 316 -12.28 4.25 4.33
CA LYS A 316 -12.89 3.86 5.62
C LYS A 316 -11.85 3.41 6.64
N TYR A 317 -10.84 2.63 6.23
CA TYR A 317 -9.77 2.22 7.14
C TYR A 317 -8.89 3.38 7.58
N PHE A 318 -8.59 4.32 6.70
CA PHE A 318 -7.75 5.47 7.03
C PHE A 318 -8.46 6.44 7.96
N LEU A 319 -9.78 6.49 7.96
CA LEU A 319 -10.53 7.31 8.92
C LEU A 319 -10.74 6.61 10.27
N ASN A 320 -10.42 5.31 10.39
CA ASN A 320 -10.64 4.55 11.62
C ASN A 320 -9.33 4.29 12.37
N ARG A 321 -9.16 4.93 13.53
CA ARG A 321 -7.97 4.77 14.37
C ARG A 321 -7.74 3.33 14.82
N SER A 322 -8.79 2.62 15.24
CA SER A 322 -8.67 1.24 15.77
C SER A 322 -8.13 0.26 14.73
N VAL A 323 -8.54 0.38 13.46
CA VAL A 323 -7.97 -0.44 12.36
C VAL A 323 -6.47 -0.21 12.20
N LEU A 324 -6.01 1.03 12.32
CA LEU A 324 -4.61 1.38 12.10
C LEU A 324 -3.73 1.16 13.33
N THR A 325 -4.27 1.24 14.55
CA THR A 325 -3.48 1.08 15.78
C THR A 325 -3.63 -0.30 16.39
N ASP A 326 -4.87 -0.70 16.68
CA ASP A 326 -5.17 -1.89 17.50
C ASP A 326 -5.18 -3.15 16.63
N HIS A 327 -5.50 -3.01 15.34
CA HIS A 327 -5.56 -4.09 14.35
C HIS A 327 -4.59 -3.87 13.18
N LYS A 328 -3.43 -3.27 13.45
CA LYS A 328 -2.44 -2.92 12.42
C LYS A 328 -1.97 -4.15 11.62
N GLU A 329 -1.82 -5.32 12.23
CA GLU A 329 -1.41 -6.55 11.54
C GLU A 329 -2.46 -6.96 10.50
N THR A 330 -3.75 -6.87 10.85
CA THR A 330 -4.86 -7.13 9.92
C THR A 330 -4.81 -6.16 8.74
N PHE A 331 -4.59 -4.87 9.01
CA PHE A 331 -4.43 -3.87 7.95
C PHE A 331 -3.23 -4.20 7.04
N LEU A 332 -2.07 -4.52 7.62
CA LEU A 332 -0.84 -4.87 6.89
C LEU A 332 -0.99 -6.15 6.06
N GLU A 333 -1.81 -7.10 6.48
CA GLU A 333 -2.14 -8.28 5.68
C GLU A 333 -3.05 -7.94 4.49
N ILE A 334 -4.07 -7.12 4.71
CA ILE A 334 -5.00 -6.69 3.63
C ILE A 334 -4.24 -6.00 2.50
N ILE A 335 -3.38 -5.04 2.82
CA ILE A 335 -2.63 -4.28 1.80
C ILE A 335 -1.73 -5.17 0.95
N LYS A 336 -1.22 -6.30 1.46
CA LYS A 336 -0.39 -7.25 0.68
C LYS A 336 -1.14 -7.87 -0.50
N HIS A 337 -2.47 -7.91 -0.47
CA HIS A 337 -3.29 -8.34 -1.60
C HIS A 337 -3.39 -7.27 -2.70
N PHE A 338 -2.89 -6.05 -2.45
CA PHE A 338 -2.93 -4.91 -3.38
C PHE A 338 -1.55 -4.31 -3.67
N PRO A 339 -0.56 -5.11 -4.12
CA PRO A 339 0.81 -4.64 -4.31
C PRO A 339 0.95 -3.57 -5.41
N ARG A 340 -0.03 -3.47 -6.32
CA ARG A 340 -0.04 -2.47 -7.41
C ARG A 340 -0.74 -1.16 -7.03
N ASP A 341 -1.34 -1.06 -5.84
CA ASP A 341 -2.10 0.12 -5.40
C ASP A 341 -1.29 1.09 -4.54
N GLY A 342 0.04 0.94 -4.44
CA GLY A 342 0.89 1.80 -3.58
C GLY A 342 0.68 3.31 -3.81
N GLN A 343 0.60 3.77 -5.06
CA GLN A 343 0.31 5.18 -5.39
C GLN A 343 -1.07 5.61 -4.91
N LEU A 344 -2.10 4.78 -5.12
CA LEU A 344 -3.46 5.05 -4.65
C LEU A 344 -3.47 5.19 -3.12
N LEU A 345 -2.86 4.24 -2.42
CA LEU A 345 -2.79 4.24 -0.96
C LEU A 345 -2.03 5.45 -0.42
N ALA A 346 -0.96 5.89 -1.11
CA ALA A 346 -0.23 7.11 -0.74
C ALA A 346 -1.15 8.33 -0.86
N GLN A 347 -1.82 8.47 -1.99
CA GLN A 347 -2.74 9.58 -2.23
C GLN A 347 -3.85 9.65 -1.20
N LEU A 348 -4.42 8.51 -0.83
CA LEU A 348 -5.44 8.43 0.20
C LEU A 348 -4.90 8.85 1.58
N ALA A 349 -3.66 8.49 1.92
CA ALA A 349 -3.07 8.89 3.19
C ALA A 349 -2.87 10.42 3.26
N PHE A 350 -2.52 11.05 2.15
CA PHE A 350 -2.45 12.51 2.03
C PHE A 350 -3.82 13.17 2.00
N SER A 351 -4.79 12.65 1.24
CA SER A 351 -6.12 13.26 1.14
C SER A 351 -6.88 13.20 2.47
N GLU A 352 -6.74 12.11 3.22
CA GLU A 352 -7.36 11.97 4.54
C GLU A 352 -6.52 12.61 5.67
N CYS A 353 -5.31 13.09 5.33
CA CYS A 353 -4.33 13.64 6.26
C CYS A 353 -4.04 12.69 7.43
N ASN A 354 -3.67 11.44 7.12
CA ASN A 354 -3.44 10.41 8.13
C ASN A 354 -1.96 9.95 8.19
N PRO A 355 -1.18 10.45 9.17
CA PRO A 355 0.23 10.07 9.34
C PRO A 355 0.42 8.61 9.77
N THR A 356 -0.51 8.05 10.57
CA THR A 356 -0.43 6.67 11.04
C THR A 356 -0.57 5.68 9.89
N ALA A 357 -1.55 5.90 9.01
CA ALA A 357 -1.72 5.13 7.79
C ALA A 357 -0.44 5.20 6.96
N TYR A 358 0.08 6.40 6.69
CA TYR A 358 1.32 6.59 5.92
C TYR A 358 2.53 5.83 6.53
N LYS A 359 2.69 5.84 7.85
CA LYS A 359 3.78 5.09 8.53
C LYS A 359 3.64 3.58 8.37
N LEU A 360 2.44 3.01 8.52
CA LEU A 360 2.19 1.58 8.32
C LEU A 360 2.41 1.16 6.87
N LEU A 361 1.92 2.00 5.97
CA LEU A 361 2.13 1.90 4.54
C LEU A 361 3.64 1.82 4.22
N LYS A 362 4.46 2.72 4.77
CA LYS A 362 5.92 2.67 4.64
C LYS A 362 6.53 1.37 5.19
N GLN A 363 6.07 0.90 6.35
CA GLN A 363 6.51 -0.38 6.94
C GLN A 363 6.17 -1.60 6.08
N SER A 364 5.09 -1.53 5.28
CA SER A 364 4.67 -2.62 4.42
C SER A 364 5.53 -2.84 3.17
N ASN A 365 6.39 -1.87 2.83
CA ASN A 365 7.18 -1.81 1.59
C ASN A 365 6.37 -1.79 0.27
N ILE A 366 5.04 -1.68 0.31
CA ILE A 366 4.19 -1.66 -0.90
C ILE A 366 4.38 -0.36 -1.72
N PHE A 367 4.94 0.69 -1.10
CA PHE A 367 5.14 2.01 -1.68
C PHE A 367 6.31 2.08 -2.65
N PHE A 368 7.31 1.21 -2.49
CA PHE A 368 8.59 1.34 -3.18
C PHE A 368 8.60 0.80 -4.62
N HIS A 369 7.46 0.34 -5.15
CA HIS A 369 7.43 -0.39 -6.42
C HIS A 369 6.79 0.32 -7.61
N PHE A 370 6.30 1.57 -7.49
CA PHE A 370 5.62 2.20 -8.62
C PHE A 370 6.10 3.62 -8.97
N TYR A 371 6.35 3.79 -10.27
CA TYR A 371 6.60 5.02 -11.00
C TYR A 371 5.43 6.01 -10.82
N GLY A 372 5.38 6.72 -9.70
CA GLY A 372 4.27 7.61 -9.35
C GLY A 372 4.64 8.76 -8.40
N TYR A 373 5.94 9.04 -8.21
CA TYR A 373 6.46 10.08 -7.30
C TYR A 373 5.84 11.47 -7.52
N LYS A 374 5.37 11.81 -8.73
CA LYS A 374 4.92 13.17 -9.06
C LYS A 374 3.68 13.62 -8.27
N GLU A 375 2.66 12.76 -8.12
CA GLU A 375 1.44 13.14 -7.42
C GLU A 375 1.65 13.21 -5.91
N MET A 376 2.45 12.29 -5.35
CA MET A 376 2.84 12.35 -3.94
C MET A 376 3.69 13.61 -3.64
N GLN A 377 4.65 13.95 -4.51
CA GLN A 377 5.42 15.19 -4.41
C GLN A 377 4.54 16.43 -4.48
N ARG A 378 3.51 16.41 -5.34
CA ARG A 378 2.53 17.50 -5.43
C ARG A 378 1.73 17.60 -4.13
N ASN A 379 1.16 16.50 -3.65
CA ASN A 379 0.38 16.48 -2.40
C ASN A 379 1.22 16.95 -1.20
N TRP A 380 2.48 16.52 -1.11
CA TRP A 380 3.40 16.97 -0.06
C TRP A 380 3.68 18.46 -0.14
N ARG A 381 3.94 18.98 -1.34
CA ARG A 381 4.19 20.40 -1.58
C ARG A 381 2.97 21.25 -1.26
N ASP A 382 1.81 20.84 -1.73
CA ASP A 382 0.55 21.56 -1.51
C ASP A 382 0.26 21.58 0.01
N LEU A 383 0.42 20.45 0.69
CA LEU A 383 0.29 20.36 2.16
C LEU A 383 1.30 21.23 2.91
N PHE A 384 2.55 21.27 2.45
CA PHE A 384 3.58 22.13 3.04
C PHE A 384 3.27 23.62 2.83
N GLN A 385 2.77 23.99 1.65
CA GLN A 385 2.34 25.35 1.36
C GLN A 385 1.15 25.77 2.21
N ASP A 386 0.22 24.86 2.51
CA ASP A 386 -0.89 25.13 3.43
C ASP A 386 -0.36 25.45 4.84
N ILE A 387 0.65 24.70 5.33
CA ILE A 387 1.32 24.99 6.62
C ILE A 387 2.03 26.36 6.58
N LEU A 388 2.64 26.72 5.45
CA LEU A 388 3.25 28.05 5.25
C LEU A 388 2.24 29.19 5.03
N ARG A 389 0.95 28.92 4.86
CA ARG A 389 -0.06 29.99 4.79
C ARG A 389 -0.67 30.32 6.14
N GLY A 390 -0.40 29.49 7.16
CA GLY A 390 -1.01 29.65 8.47
C GLY A 390 -2.51 29.41 8.45
N ASP A 391 -3.00 28.61 7.51
CA ASP A 391 -4.40 28.19 7.49
C ASP A 391 -4.66 27.31 8.72
N ASN A 392 -5.24 27.91 9.77
CA ASN A 392 -5.67 27.26 11.01
C ASN A 392 -6.74 26.20 10.72
N SER A 393 -6.30 25.03 10.26
CA SER A 393 -7.15 23.87 10.01
C SER A 393 -7.19 22.97 11.24
N GLU A 394 -8.35 22.36 11.53
CA GLU A 394 -8.55 21.43 12.64
C GLU A 394 -7.57 20.23 12.68
N LYS A 395 -6.85 19.95 11.59
CA LYS A 395 -5.92 18.82 11.43
C LYS A 395 -4.43 19.21 11.40
N GLU A 396 -4.07 20.38 11.92
CA GLU A 396 -2.71 20.90 11.76
C GLU A 396 -1.62 19.95 12.28
N VAL A 397 -1.84 19.32 13.44
CA VAL A 397 -0.90 18.34 14.02
C VAL A 397 -0.70 17.16 13.08
N GLU A 398 -1.79 16.60 12.53
CA GLU A 398 -1.72 15.48 11.59
C GLU A 398 -1.03 15.85 10.28
N LYS A 399 -1.22 17.09 9.79
CA LYS A 399 -0.53 17.59 8.60
C LYS A 399 0.98 17.61 8.83
N ILE A 400 1.42 18.16 9.96
CA ILE A 400 2.83 18.26 10.34
C ILE A 400 3.43 16.86 10.52
N ASP A 401 2.77 15.97 11.24
CA ASP A 401 3.20 14.59 11.44
C ASP A 401 3.33 13.83 10.12
N LEU A 402 2.41 14.08 9.18
CA LEU A 402 2.44 13.46 7.86
C LEU A 402 3.62 13.99 7.03
N LEU A 403 3.86 15.30 7.04
CA LEU A 403 5.00 15.92 6.37
C LEU A 403 6.33 15.38 6.92
N LEU A 404 6.44 15.25 8.24
CA LEU A 404 7.60 14.66 8.92
C LEU A 404 7.83 13.20 8.52
N ALA A 405 6.77 12.38 8.54
CA ALA A 405 6.84 10.96 8.22
C ALA A 405 7.23 10.69 6.77
N SER A 406 6.83 11.58 5.86
CA SER A 406 7.04 11.46 4.41
C SER A 406 8.21 12.29 3.87
N PHE A 407 8.90 13.06 4.72
CA PHE A 407 9.97 13.98 4.30
C PHE A 407 11.06 13.30 3.47
N ASP A 408 11.49 12.11 3.87
CA ASP A 408 12.58 11.40 3.21
C ASP A 408 12.14 10.74 1.89
N ASP A 409 10.83 10.68 1.64
CA ASP A 409 10.23 9.96 0.52
C ASP A 409 9.87 10.88 -0.67
N VAL A 410 10.06 12.20 -0.53
CA VAL A 410 9.74 13.19 -1.58
C VAL A 410 10.98 13.89 -2.13
N ASP A 411 10.88 14.38 -3.38
CA ASP A 411 11.85 15.33 -3.92
C ASP A 411 11.66 16.69 -3.25
N LYS A 412 12.73 17.17 -2.64
CA LYS A 412 12.79 18.37 -1.82
C LYS A 412 13.52 19.52 -2.52
N ALA A 413 13.87 19.38 -3.81
CA ALA A 413 14.53 20.44 -4.56
C ALA A 413 13.72 21.75 -4.58
N PHE A 414 12.40 21.68 -4.49
CA PHE A 414 11.55 22.86 -4.43
C PHE A 414 11.74 23.69 -3.15
N LEU A 415 12.25 23.10 -2.06
CA LEU A 415 12.52 23.82 -0.80
C LEU A 415 13.53 24.96 -1.03
N TYR A 416 14.45 24.80 -1.98
CA TYR A 416 15.41 25.85 -2.34
C TYR A 416 14.73 27.15 -2.82
N GLY A 417 13.51 27.08 -3.36
CA GLY A 417 12.74 28.25 -3.76
C GLY A 417 12.02 28.97 -2.62
N ILE A 418 12.02 28.40 -1.41
CA ILE A 418 11.25 28.90 -0.27
C ILE A 418 12.08 29.94 0.49
N LYS A 419 11.47 31.10 0.75
CA LYS A 419 12.12 32.16 1.50
C LYS A 419 12.01 31.84 2.99
N PHE A 420 13.11 32.00 3.73
CA PHE A 420 13.07 31.78 5.17
C PHE A 420 12.09 32.75 5.87
N MET A 421 11.88 33.95 5.31
CA MET A 421 10.85 34.89 5.76
C MET A 421 9.45 34.27 5.86
N ASP A 422 9.05 33.47 4.87
CA ASP A 422 7.76 32.78 4.86
C ASP A 422 7.65 31.75 6.01
N ILE A 423 8.78 31.17 6.43
CA ILE A 423 8.86 30.24 7.57
C ILE A 423 8.68 31.00 8.90
N PHE A 424 9.33 32.16 9.06
CA PHE A 424 9.26 32.93 10.32
C PHE A 424 7.89 33.55 10.56
N GLU A 425 7.22 34.04 9.51
CA GLU A 425 5.87 34.63 9.64
C GLU A 425 4.84 33.64 10.20
N ASN A 426 5.03 32.34 9.96
CA ASN A 426 4.18 31.27 10.49
C ASN A 426 4.68 30.65 11.80
N TYR A 427 5.93 30.88 12.18
CA TYR A 427 6.48 30.37 13.43
C TYR A 427 6.07 31.23 14.65
N SER A 428 5.72 32.51 14.44
CA SER A 428 5.39 33.45 15.53
C SER A 428 4.09 33.16 16.31
N GLY A 429 3.41 32.03 16.05
CA GLY A 429 2.09 31.69 16.60
C GLY A 429 2.04 30.75 17.81
N GLY A 430 3.17 30.23 18.32
CA GLY A 430 3.18 29.37 19.51
C GLY A 430 4.21 28.24 19.44
N ASP A 431 4.64 27.73 20.61
CA ASP A 431 5.57 26.60 20.76
C ASP A 431 4.91 25.28 20.31
N ASP A 432 4.73 25.09 19.00
CA ASP A 432 4.44 23.78 18.43
C ASP A 432 5.77 23.03 18.17
N GLN A 433 6.01 22.00 18.99
CA GLN A 433 7.18 21.14 18.88
C GLN A 433 7.25 20.44 17.51
N GLY A 434 6.12 20.01 16.95
CA GLY A 434 6.08 19.33 15.65
C GLY A 434 6.47 20.27 14.52
N ARG A 435 5.96 21.50 14.52
CA ARG A 435 6.34 22.53 13.54
C ARG A 435 7.83 22.88 13.64
N THR A 436 8.33 22.97 14.87
CA THR A 436 9.76 23.16 15.15
C THR A 436 10.59 22.03 14.52
N ASP A 437 10.23 20.78 14.77
CA ASP A 437 10.95 19.62 14.26
C ASP A 437 10.91 19.54 12.72
N LEU A 438 9.78 19.90 12.10
CA LEU A 438 9.64 19.97 10.65
C LEU A 438 10.61 21.01 10.06
N PHE A 439 10.63 22.22 10.60
CA PHE A 439 11.52 23.28 10.11
C PHE A 439 12.99 22.97 10.38
N LYS A 440 13.33 22.36 11.52
CA LYS A 440 14.70 21.83 11.75
C LYS A 440 15.10 20.87 10.64
N LYS A 441 14.25 19.89 10.33
CA LYS A 441 14.52 18.89 9.28
C LYS A 441 14.72 19.54 7.90
N ILE A 442 13.92 20.55 7.57
CA ILE A 442 14.05 21.33 6.32
C ILE A 442 15.37 22.11 6.26
N LEU A 443 15.71 22.87 7.31
CA LEU A 443 16.92 23.68 7.33
C LEU A 443 18.18 22.82 7.32
N HIS A 444 18.19 21.70 8.04
CA HIS A 444 19.28 20.73 7.96
C HIS A 444 19.42 20.15 6.55
N TYR A 445 18.32 19.79 5.90
CA TYR A 445 18.36 19.33 4.51
C TYR A 445 18.97 20.39 3.57
N GLU A 446 18.56 21.65 3.66
CA GLU A 446 19.16 22.72 2.84
C GLU A 446 20.64 22.92 3.13
N LYS A 447 21.03 22.92 4.41
CA LYS A 447 22.43 23.06 4.84
C LYS A 447 23.31 21.96 4.25
N ASP A 448 22.85 20.71 4.29
CA ASP A 448 23.63 19.55 3.88
C ASP A 448 23.72 19.41 2.36
N ASN A 449 22.67 19.82 1.63
CA ASN A 449 22.60 19.64 0.17
C ASN A 449 23.02 20.88 -0.62
N ASN A 450 22.92 22.09 -0.04
CA ASN A 450 23.35 23.33 -0.68
C ASN A 450 23.81 24.38 0.35
N TYR A 451 24.95 24.12 0.99
CA TYR A 451 25.49 24.97 2.05
C TYR A 451 25.64 26.45 1.66
N ASN A 452 26.05 26.75 0.43
CA ASN A 452 26.23 28.13 -0.02
C ASN A 452 24.89 28.89 -0.10
N LEU A 453 23.85 28.27 -0.68
CA LEU A 453 22.52 28.86 -0.70
C LEU A 453 21.95 29.00 0.72
N PHE A 454 22.17 28.00 1.57
CA PHE A 454 21.78 28.04 2.97
C PHE A 454 22.41 29.23 3.70
N VAL A 455 23.73 29.46 3.57
CA VAL A 455 24.42 30.62 4.18
C VAL A 455 23.80 31.94 3.69
N LEU A 456 23.55 32.06 2.38
CA LEU A 456 22.95 33.27 1.81
C LEU A 456 21.56 33.55 2.40
N LYS A 457 20.67 32.56 2.42
CA LYS A 457 19.32 32.70 3.00
C LYS A 457 19.36 32.99 4.50
N PHE A 458 20.25 32.32 5.24
CA PHE A 458 20.45 32.55 6.67
C PHE A 458 20.84 34.00 6.93
N HIS A 459 21.83 34.51 6.18
CA HIS A 459 22.31 35.89 6.32
C HIS A 459 21.25 36.90 5.89
N GLU A 460 20.54 36.66 4.80
CA GLU A 460 19.44 37.52 4.34
C GLU A 460 18.36 37.67 5.42
N ALA A 461 17.91 36.56 6.01
CA ALA A 461 16.91 36.57 7.08
C ALA A 461 17.40 37.26 8.36
N SER A 462 18.66 37.01 8.75
CA SER A 462 19.27 37.59 9.95
C SER A 462 19.54 39.09 9.82
N LEU A 463 19.69 39.58 8.59
CA LEU A 463 19.95 40.99 8.26
C LEU A 463 18.67 41.74 7.85
N ASN A 464 17.48 41.20 8.14
CA ASN A 464 16.22 41.90 7.92
C ASN A 464 16.15 43.15 8.81
N PRO A 465 15.92 44.37 8.26
CA PRO A 465 16.02 45.61 9.03
C PRO A 465 15.11 45.69 10.26
N GLN A 466 13.93 45.07 10.21
CA GLN A 466 12.89 45.21 11.24
C GLN A 466 12.88 44.06 12.25
N ARG A 467 13.24 42.84 11.82
CA ARG A 467 13.07 41.61 12.63
C ARG A 467 14.31 40.71 12.65
N GLY A 468 15.46 41.20 12.18
CA GLY A 468 16.68 40.40 12.04
C GLY A 468 17.16 39.76 13.36
N ASP A 469 17.03 40.45 14.49
CA ASP A 469 17.41 39.91 15.81
C ASP A 469 16.58 38.68 16.22
N ARG A 470 15.26 38.72 16.00
CA ARG A 470 14.34 37.60 16.28
C ARG A 470 14.57 36.44 15.31
N ASN A 471 14.74 36.76 14.03
CA ASN A 471 15.04 35.76 13.00
C ASN A 471 16.34 35.02 13.30
N LEU A 472 17.37 35.76 13.71
CA LEU A 472 18.67 35.21 14.08
C LEU A 472 18.58 34.28 15.29
N GLU A 473 17.91 34.71 16.35
CA GLU A 473 17.66 33.89 17.54
C GLU A 473 16.94 32.58 17.19
N PHE A 474 15.92 32.67 16.33
CA PHE A 474 15.18 31.50 15.86
C PHE A 474 16.01 30.55 15.00
N LEU A 475 16.75 31.08 14.03
CA LEU A 475 17.60 30.26 13.16
C LEU A 475 18.66 29.52 13.96
N ILE A 476 19.25 30.16 14.95
CA ILE A 476 20.21 29.52 15.86
C ILE A 476 19.52 28.40 16.65
N LYS A 477 18.31 28.62 17.17
CA LYS A 477 17.51 27.58 17.86
C LYS A 477 17.20 26.38 16.97
N LEU A 478 16.93 26.60 15.67
CA LEU A 478 16.62 25.53 14.74
C LEU A 478 17.86 24.77 14.24
N VAL A 479 18.93 25.49 13.89
CA VAL A 479 20.09 24.93 13.19
C VAL A 479 21.20 24.50 14.16
N GLY A 480 21.20 25.05 15.37
CA GLY A 480 22.24 24.81 16.38
C GLY A 480 23.55 25.57 16.12
N GLY A 481 23.56 26.56 15.22
CA GLY A 481 24.75 27.37 14.97
C GLY A 481 24.59 28.46 13.92
N VAL A 482 25.67 29.23 13.72
CA VAL A 482 25.72 30.34 12.74
C VAL A 482 26.70 29.99 11.61
N PRO A 483 26.26 29.95 10.33
CA PRO A 483 27.15 29.74 9.21
C PRO A 483 27.96 31.01 8.90
N LYS A 484 29.28 30.89 8.77
CA LYS A 484 30.20 32.00 8.51
C LYS A 484 29.93 33.22 9.43
N PRO A 485 30.06 33.05 10.76
CA PRO A 485 29.70 34.06 11.77
C PRO A 485 30.47 35.37 11.60
N GLN A 486 31.74 35.31 11.18
CA GLN A 486 32.57 36.48 10.90
C GLN A 486 31.98 37.36 9.80
N ILE A 487 31.49 36.75 8.70
CA ILE A 487 30.87 37.49 7.59
C ILE A 487 29.55 38.12 8.04
N LEU A 488 28.75 37.39 8.83
CA LEU A 488 27.48 37.91 9.35
C LEU A 488 27.69 39.14 10.25
N LEU A 489 28.68 39.07 11.15
CA LEU A 489 29.02 40.16 12.07
C LEU A 489 29.54 41.41 11.33
N SER A 490 30.40 41.24 10.31
CA SER A 490 30.80 42.36 9.46
C SER A 490 29.60 43.00 8.75
N ASN A 491 28.69 42.19 8.21
CA ASN A 491 27.49 42.70 7.55
C ASN A 491 26.55 43.45 8.51
N LEU A 492 26.39 42.94 9.74
CA LEU A 492 25.60 43.60 10.80
C LEU A 492 26.15 45.00 11.12
N ILE A 493 27.48 45.18 11.13
CA ILE A 493 28.12 46.49 11.38
C ILE A 493 27.85 47.48 10.24
N THR A 494 27.82 46.99 9.01
CA THR A 494 27.73 47.85 7.82
C THR A 494 26.32 48.25 7.42
N LYS A 495 25.30 47.46 7.79
CA LYS A 495 23.90 47.69 7.39
C LYS A 495 23.19 48.64 8.35
N ASN A 496 22.26 49.42 7.81
CA ASN A 496 21.34 50.22 8.61
C ASN A 496 20.17 49.33 9.09
N LEU A 497 20.13 49.05 10.39
CA LEU A 497 19.17 48.12 11.01
C LEU A 497 18.36 48.85 12.09
N GLU A 498 17.09 48.49 12.26
CA GLU A 498 16.19 49.11 13.24
C GLU A 498 16.24 48.44 14.62
N PHE A 499 16.99 47.34 14.75
CA PHE A 499 17.13 46.57 16.00
C PHE A 499 18.51 46.75 16.66
N PRO A 500 18.63 46.54 18.00
CA PRO A 500 19.89 46.67 18.72
C PRO A 500 20.94 45.62 18.30
N LEU A 501 22.11 46.08 17.88
CA LEU A 501 23.21 45.21 17.42
C LEU A 501 23.76 44.31 18.54
N GLU A 502 23.72 44.78 19.79
CA GLU A 502 24.27 44.08 20.95
C GLU A 502 23.63 42.70 21.13
N LYS A 503 22.32 42.59 20.87
CA LYS A 503 21.61 41.32 20.96
C LYS A 503 22.10 40.34 19.90
N ALA A 504 22.26 40.80 18.65
CA ALA A 504 22.79 39.97 17.57
C ALA A 504 24.26 39.57 17.83
N PHE A 505 25.08 40.48 18.35
CA PHE A 505 26.47 40.18 18.72
C PHE A 505 26.56 39.13 19.82
N LYS A 506 25.74 39.22 20.87
CA LYS A 506 25.68 38.19 21.92
C LYS A 506 25.32 36.80 21.36
N LEU A 507 24.44 36.76 20.35
CA LEU A 507 24.03 35.52 19.71
C LEU A 507 25.11 34.92 18.79
N VAL A 508 25.87 35.74 18.05
CA VAL A 508 26.79 35.24 17.00
C VAL A 508 28.22 35.04 17.49
N VAL A 509 28.73 35.91 18.36
CA VAL A 509 30.12 35.84 18.88
C VAL A 509 30.49 34.48 19.48
N PRO A 510 29.59 33.74 20.19
CA PRO A 510 29.90 32.40 20.68
C PRO A 510 30.33 31.39 19.60
N PHE A 511 29.97 31.63 18.34
CA PHE A 511 30.30 30.76 17.20
C PHE A 511 31.60 31.16 16.48
N LEU A 512 32.28 32.23 16.91
CA LEU A 512 33.62 32.57 16.41
C LEU A 512 34.68 31.68 17.08
N GLU A 513 35.27 30.79 16.30
CA GLU A 513 36.25 29.83 16.80
C GLU A 513 37.68 30.39 16.88
N ASP A 514 38.08 31.28 15.97
CA ASP A 514 39.43 31.86 15.95
C ASP A 514 39.48 33.24 16.61
N ASP A 515 40.37 33.39 17.59
CA ASP A 515 40.64 34.68 18.23
C ASP A 515 41.22 35.72 17.24
N ASN A 516 41.83 35.32 16.12
CA ASN A 516 42.23 36.26 15.07
C ASN A 516 41.00 36.92 14.42
N GLU A 517 39.94 36.15 14.12
CA GLU A 517 38.71 36.70 13.55
C GLU A 517 38.03 37.66 14.53
N LYS A 518 38.10 37.37 15.83
CA LYS A 518 37.62 38.28 16.87
C LYS A 518 38.44 39.57 16.94
N VAL A 519 39.76 39.49 16.79
CA VAL A 519 40.64 40.68 16.73
C VAL A 519 40.31 41.53 15.50
N ASP A 520 40.15 40.91 14.34
CA ASP A 520 39.79 41.61 13.09
C ASP A 520 38.41 42.29 13.22
N LEU A 521 37.47 41.65 13.92
CA LEU A 521 36.17 42.23 14.22
C LEU A 521 36.27 43.44 15.16
N LEU A 522 37.15 43.41 16.17
CA LEU A 522 37.40 44.56 17.05
C LEU A 522 37.97 45.74 16.25
N SER A 523 38.91 45.49 15.34
CA SER A 523 39.43 46.52 14.43
C SER A 523 38.35 47.06 13.50
N THR A 524 37.46 46.20 12.99
CA THR A 524 36.32 46.61 12.16
C THR A 524 35.35 47.52 12.92
N LEU A 525 35.04 47.18 14.18
CA LEU A 525 34.20 48.00 15.06
C LEU A 525 34.83 49.37 15.34
N GLN A 526 36.17 49.47 15.44
CA GLN A 526 36.86 50.74 15.68
C GLN A 526 36.77 51.70 14.48
N ILE A 527 36.73 51.17 13.25
CA ILE A 527 36.81 51.97 12.01
C ILE A 527 35.42 52.39 11.51
N HIS A 528 34.38 51.60 11.75
CA HIS A 528 33.04 51.90 11.24
C HIS A 528 32.26 52.89 12.12
N ASN A 529 31.79 53.98 11.51
CA ASN A 529 31.01 55.05 12.15
C ASN A 529 29.48 54.95 11.93
N ASN A 530 29.00 53.87 11.30
CA ASN A 530 27.57 53.67 11.02
C ASN A 530 26.76 53.28 12.26
N ILE A 531 27.43 53.02 13.38
CA ILE A 531 26.83 52.62 14.66
C ILE A 531 27.05 53.74 15.66
N ASN A 532 26.04 54.05 16.48
CA ASN A 532 26.22 55.00 17.57
C ASN A 532 27.31 54.53 18.56
N GLU A 533 27.99 55.47 19.20
CA GLU A 533 29.17 55.20 20.03
C GLU A 533 28.88 54.25 21.19
N SER A 534 27.71 54.38 21.82
CA SER A 534 27.28 53.52 22.94
C SER A 534 27.11 52.05 22.51
N SER A 535 26.49 51.82 21.35
CA SER A 535 26.26 50.47 20.83
C SER A 535 27.54 49.83 20.30
N ARG A 536 28.41 50.65 19.69
CA ARG A 536 29.76 50.25 19.28
C ARG A 536 30.59 49.80 20.48
N LEU A 537 30.62 50.57 21.56
CA LEU A 537 31.34 50.23 22.79
C LEU A 537 30.77 48.95 23.44
N SER A 538 29.45 48.76 23.41
CA SER A 538 28.80 47.56 23.94
C SER A 538 29.14 46.32 23.13
N CYS A 539 29.11 46.38 21.80
CA CYS A 539 29.53 45.30 20.91
C CYS A 539 31.03 44.99 21.06
N PHE A 540 31.87 46.02 21.18
CA PHE A 540 33.32 45.88 21.44
C PHE A 540 33.55 45.11 22.74
N LYS A 541 32.85 45.47 23.82
CA LYS A 541 32.93 44.75 25.10
C LYS A 541 32.52 43.29 24.94
N ILE A 542 31.44 42.97 24.24
CA ILE A 542 30.99 41.58 24.02
C ILE A 542 32.10 40.75 23.36
N VAL A 543 32.67 41.24 22.26
CA VAL A 543 33.74 40.54 21.52
C VAL A 543 35.00 40.41 22.39
N PHE A 544 35.41 41.49 23.05
CA PHE A 544 36.61 41.50 23.89
C PHE A 544 36.52 40.53 25.08
N HIS A 545 35.36 40.48 25.76
CA HIS A 545 35.14 39.54 26.87
C HIS A 545 35.20 38.09 26.39
N SER A 546 34.71 37.80 25.17
CA SER A 546 34.77 36.44 24.59
C SER A 546 36.19 35.94 24.29
N ILE A 547 37.20 36.83 24.33
CA ILE A 547 38.62 36.47 24.16
C ILE A 547 39.32 36.33 25.51
N LEU A 548 38.98 37.20 26.47
CA LEU A 548 39.55 37.16 27.82
C LEU A 548 39.13 35.91 28.60
N ASP A 549 37.86 35.51 28.50
CA ASP A 549 37.29 34.38 29.21
C ASP A 549 36.58 33.39 28.25
N PRO A 550 37.34 32.48 27.61
CA PRO A 550 36.79 31.48 26.70
C PRO A 550 35.88 30.45 27.39
N GLN A 551 35.90 30.38 28.74
CA GLN A 551 35.16 29.40 29.53
C GLN A 551 33.82 29.94 30.03
N LYS A 552 33.64 31.27 30.15
CA LYS A 552 32.32 31.93 30.25
C LYS A 552 31.64 32.09 28.88
N ARG A 553 31.66 31.04 28.05
CA ARG A 553 30.61 30.91 27.04
C ARG A 553 29.33 30.82 27.85
N GLU A 554 28.40 31.75 27.71
CA GLU A 554 27.01 31.42 28.05
C GLU A 554 26.69 30.22 27.18
N THR A 555 26.78 29.02 27.76
CA THR A 555 26.30 27.80 27.15
C THR A 555 24.81 28.02 27.00
N PHE A 556 24.40 28.54 25.84
CA PHE A 556 23.07 28.28 25.34
C PHE A 556 22.88 26.77 25.49
N GLN A 557 21.86 26.36 26.23
CA GLN A 557 21.58 24.97 26.63
C GLN A 557 21.47 23.97 25.45
N TYR A 558 21.66 24.43 24.21
CA TYR A 558 21.62 23.66 22.97
C TYR A 558 23.01 23.37 22.35
N ALA A 559 24.11 23.81 22.98
CA ALA A 559 25.49 23.70 22.47
C ALA A 559 26.40 22.74 23.28
N GLU A 560 25.83 21.78 23.99
CA GLU A 560 26.58 20.77 24.75
C GLU A 560 27.22 19.71 23.84
N GLU A 561 28.20 20.07 23.00
CA GLU A 561 29.07 19.05 22.38
C GLU A 561 30.36 19.59 21.74
N MET A 562 31.07 20.57 22.31
CA MET A 562 32.40 20.95 21.78
C MET A 562 33.44 21.25 22.88
N LYS A 563 34.52 20.45 22.89
CA LYS A 563 35.66 20.57 23.82
C LYS A 563 36.45 21.88 23.61
N PRO A 564 36.99 22.50 24.67
CA PRO A 564 37.82 23.70 24.54
C PRO A 564 39.25 23.37 24.11
N ASN A 565 39.75 24.06 23.08
CA ASN A 565 41.17 24.08 22.73
C ASN A 565 41.89 25.24 23.44
N LYS A 566 43.16 25.00 23.77
CA LYS A 566 44.08 25.88 24.52
C LYS A 566 44.32 27.21 23.80
N VAL A 567 44.12 28.32 24.52
CA VAL A 567 44.43 29.70 24.06
C VAL A 567 45.86 30.09 24.42
N ASN A 568 46.53 30.81 23.51
CA ASN A 568 47.93 31.22 23.59
C ASN A 568 48.12 32.52 24.41
N PHE A 569 49.08 32.52 25.34
CA PHE A 569 49.28 33.54 26.40
C PHE A 569 49.71 34.92 25.85
N GLU A 570 50.37 34.96 24.69
CA GLU A 570 50.82 36.23 24.07
C GLU A 570 49.68 37.11 23.55
N LYS A 571 48.56 36.52 23.11
CA LYS A 571 47.39 37.28 22.64
C LYS A 571 46.71 38.08 23.76
N ARG A 572 46.72 37.57 25.00
CA ARG A 572 46.19 38.26 26.18
C ARG A 572 46.98 39.52 26.55
N LYS A 573 48.27 39.58 26.21
CA LYS A 573 49.14 40.73 26.50
C LYS A 573 48.82 41.91 25.57
N LYS A 574 48.70 41.65 24.27
CA LYS A 574 48.31 42.65 23.25
C LYS A 574 46.91 43.24 23.48
N MET A 575 46.01 42.48 24.09
CA MET A 575 44.65 42.94 24.44
C MET A 575 44.57 43.82 25.68
N ARG A 576 45.48 43.68 26.64
CA ARG A 576 45.58 44.64 27.76
C ARG A 576 46.10 46.00 27.29
N GLU A 577 47.01 46.02 26.33
CA GLU A 577 47.52 47.27 25.74
C GLU A 577 46.44 48.05 24.96
N LEU A 578 45.39 47.38 24.47
CA LEU A 578 44.22 48.02 23.86
C LEU A 578 43.23 48.59 24.89
N LEU A 579 43.20 48.05 26.11
CA LEU A 579 42.39 48.58 27.22
C LEU A 579 42.97 49.87 27.78
N ASP A 580 44.30 50.02 27.80
CA ASP A 580 44.94 51.22 28.38
C ASP A 580 44.82 52.46 27.48
N ASN A 581 44.22 52.31 26.28
CA ASN A 581 44.01 53.38 25.30
C ASN A 581 42.53 53.79 25.14
N TYR A 582 41.62 53.30 26.00
CA TYR A 582 40.19 53.64 26.09
C TYR A 582 39.74 53.70 27.55
#